data_AF-A0A062X6J5-F1
#
_entry.id   AF-A0A062X6J5-F1
#
_cell.length_a   1.000
_cell.length_b   1.000
_cell.length_c   1.000
_cell.angle_alpha   90.00
_cell.angle_beta   90.00
_cell.angle_gamma   90.00
#
_symmetry.space_group_name_H-M   'P 1'
#
loop_
_entity.id
_entity.type
_entity.pdbx_description
1 polymer ?
#
loop_
_entity_poly.entity_id
_entity_poly.type
_entity_poly.pdbx_seq_one_letter_code
_entity_poly.pdbx_strand_id
1 'polypeptide(L)'
;MEPVWNGVLTCDYERTRPQASHLEWDLYTEALMRWPLILMDNPTPYGQLRRAGIVDIPEPTHRNLTSTWHRQLASLDYAINLITRATHDRDVAGAALDRVDAARRQGDVGDLTRALAAATAAFTRVNATHIVNWLLPEDHWERLLTDLFGFRDAALTCLSALQLPATPGHILATQIQPPHQSEEATAADIEAAARQQEPTTPAADLITQRTRAARRREAWTTAALLAAAGNDRVVTEIRAMALLLGWAADSEERRKELRERFLTAAHAWCYLTDTDLSRITAADLQGEDRDALR
;
A
#
# COMPACT_ATOMS: atom_id res chain seq x y z
N MET A 1 2.46 -2.64 -13.64
CA MET A 1 1.76 -2.02 -14.80
C MET A 1 2.08 -2.83 -16.03
N GLU A 2 1.13 -2.93 -16.95
CA GLU A 2 1.38 -3.53 -18.27
C GLU A 2 2.34 -2.68 -19.10
N PRO A 3 3.06 -3.28 -20.07
CA PRO A 3 3.86 -2.51 -21.02
C PRO A 3 2.99 -1.47 -21.76
N VAL A 4 3.59 -0.32 -22.08
CA VAL A 4 2.91 0.74 -22.83
C VAL A 4 2.46 0.20 -24.18
N TRP A 5 1.17 0.29 -24.47
CA TRP A 5 0.61 -0.02 -25.77
C TRP A 5 -0.14 1.19 -26.31
N ASN A 6 0.23 1.65 -27.51
CA ASN A 6 -0.32 2.86 -28.12
C ASN A 6 -0.32 4.11 -27.21
N GLY A 7 0.74 4.28 -26.41
CA GLY A 7 0.88 5.44 -25.51
C GLY A 7 0.00 5.35 -24.25
N VAL A 8 -0.53 4.18 -23.92
CA VAL A 8 -1.36 3.93 -22.73
C VAL A 8 -0.73 2.83 -21.88
N LEU A 9 -0.67 3.06 -20.57
CA LEU A 9 -0.40 2.04 -19.56
C LEU A 9 -1.71 1.56 -18.96
N THR A 10 -1.91 0.25 -18.93
CA THR A 10 -3.08 -0.34 -18.27
C THR A 10 -2.69 -0.79 -16.86
N CYS A 11 -3.44 -0.33 -15.87
CA CYS A 11 -3.48 -0.96 -14.55
C CYS A 11 -4.68 -1.90 -14.50
N ASP A 12 -4.40 -3.20 -14.38
CA ASP A 12 -5.40 -4.26 -14.39
C ASP A 12 -5.37 -5.03 -13.05
N TYR A 13 -6.28 -4.66 -12.16
CA TYR A 13 -6.51 -5.33 -10.88
C TYR A 13 -7.25 -6.66 -11.02
N GLU A 14 -8.03 -6.86 -12.09
CA GLU A 14 -8.68 -8.16 -12.35
C GLU A 14 -7.61 -9.22 -12.60
N ARG A 15 -6.59 -8.88 -13.41
CA ARG A 15 -5.46 -9.78 -13.70
C ARG A 15 -4.50 -9.93 -12.52
N THR A 16 -4.18 -8.84 -11.82
CA THR A 16 -3.21 -8.88 -10.70
C THR A 16 -3.82 -9.35 -9.38
N ARG A 17 -5.14 -9.31 -9.24
CA ARG A 17 -5.90 -9.75 -8.06
C ARG A 17 -7.19 -10.48 -8.49
N PRO A 18 -7.09 -11.65 -9.13
CA PRO A 18 -8.25 -12.36 -9.68
C PRO A 18 -9.23 -12.86 -8.61
N GLN A 19 -8.80 -12.96 -7.35
CA GLN A 19 -9.62 -13.39 -6.22
C GLN A 19 -10.26 -12.23 -5.44
N ALA A 20 -9.97 -10.98 -5.82
CA ALA A 20 -10.54 -9.83 -5.13
C ALA A 20 -12.00 -9.63 -5.54
N SER A 21 -12.80 -9.13 -4.59
CA SER A 21 -14.21 -8.81 -4.85
C SER A 21 -14.36 -7.58 -5.76
N HIS A 22 -15.57 -7.38 -6.32
CA HIS A 22 -15.87 -6.19 -7.11
C HIS A 22 -15.65 -4.89 -6.30
N LEU A 23 -16.07 -4.89 -5.03
CA LEU A 23 -15.82 -3.78 -4.10
C LEU A 23 -14.33 -3.49 -3.93
N GLU A 24 -13.49 -4.53 -3.80
CA GLU A 24 -12.05 -4.34 -3.69
C GLU A 24 -11.45 -3.72 -4.95
N TRP A 25 -11.81 -4.23 -6.13
CA TRP A 25 -11.36 -3.66 -7.39
C TRP A 25 -11.77 -2.19 -7.53
N ASP A 26 -13.00 -1.85 -7.12
CA ASP A 26 -13.50 -0.48 -7.12
C ASP A 26 -12.68 0.43 -6.17
N LEU A 27 -12.44 -0.01 -4.94
CA LEU A 27 -11.60 0.73 -3.96
C LEU A 27 -10.16 0.92 -4.42
N TYR A 28 -9.56 -0.08 -5.07
CA TYR A 28 -8.20 0.05 -5.62
C TYR A 28 -8.16 1.02 -6.80
N THR A 29 -9.16 0.97 -7.66
CA THR A 29 -9.25 1.84 -8.82
C THR A 29 -9.52 3.29 -8.44
N GLU A 30 -10.45 3.55 -7.52
CA GLU A 30 -10.74 4.89 -7.00
C GLU A 30 -9.50 5.50 -6.33
N ALA A 31 -8.82 4.72 -5.49
CA ALA A 31 -7.57 5.14 -4.86
C ALA A 31 -6.46 5.43 -5.89
N LEU A 32 -6.34 4.59 -6.93
CA LEU A 32 -5.40 4.78 -8.04
C LEU A 32 -5.71 6.04 -8.87
N MET A 33 -6.98 6.36 -9.10
CA MET A 33 -7.30 7.57 -9.87
C MET A 33 -7.03 8.84 -9.07
N ARG A 34 -7.20 8.78 -7.74
CA ARG A 34 -7.12 9.93 -6.82
C ARG A 34 -5.78 10.10 -6.11
N TRP A 35 -4.84 9.17 -6.25
CA TRP A 35 -3.54 9.29 -5.57
C TRP A 35 -2.81 10.62 -5.83
N PRO A 36 -2.86 11.27 -7.02
CA PRO A 36 -2.20 12.55 -7.21
C PRO A 36 -2.82 13.63 -6.32
N LEU A 37 -4.14 13.63 -6.18
CA LEU A 37 -4.85 14.57 -5.30
C LEU A 37 -4.55 14.27 -3.84
N ILE A 38 -4.58 13.00 -3.44
CA ILE A 38 -4.43 12.60 -2.03
C ILE A 38 -2.99 12.80 -1.54
N LEU A 39 -2.01 12.47 -2.37
CA LEU A 39 -0.60 12.40 -1.96
C LEU A 39 0.19 13.65 -2.35
N MET A 40 -0.20 14.34 -3.44
CA MET A 40 0.53 15.50 -3.99
C MET A 40 -0.31 16.78 -4.05
N ASP A 41 -1.56 16.75 -3.58
CA ASP A 41 -2.53 17.85 -3.73
C ASP A 41 -2.75 18.27 -5.21
N ASN A 42 -2.53 17.34 -6.15
CA ASN A 42 -2.70 17.58 -7.58
C ASN A 42 -4.08 17.13 -8.07
N PRO A 43 -4.95 18.03 -8.56
CA PRO A 43 -6.31 17.68 -8.97
C PRO A 43 -6.40 16.93 -10.30
N THR A 44 -5.28 16.77 -11.03
CA THR A 44 -5.28 16.06 -12.31
C THR A 44 -5.53 14.56 -12.08
N PRO A 45 -6.57 13.97 -12.71
CA PRO A 45 -6.82 12.54 -12.58
C PRO A 45 -5.65 11.75 -13.17
N TYR A 46 -5.24 10.68 -12.47
CA TYR A 46 -4.09 9.89 -12.90
C TYR A 46 -4.35 9.13 -14.21
N GLY A 47 -5.58 8.66 -14.39
CA GLY A 47 -6.02 7.90 -15.56
C GLY A 47 -7.53 7.95 -15.70
N GLN A 48 -8.05 7.21 -16.66
CA GLN A 48 -9.46 7.08 -16.96
C GLN A 48 -9.95 5.68 -16.59
N LEU A 49 -11.06 5.62 -15.87
CA LEU A 49 -11.76 4.37 -15.59
C LEU A 49 -12.27 3.76 -16.89
N ARG A 50 -11.83 2.54 -17.23
CA ARG A 50 -12.42 1.76 -18.31
C ARG A 50 -13.60 0.94 -17.79
N ARG A 51 -13.39 0.26 -16.66
CA ARG A 51 -14.39 -0.44 -15.83
C ARG A 51 -13.78 -0.70 -14.45
N ALA A 52 -14.58 -1.10 -13.46
CA ALA A 52 -14.07 -1.46 -12.14
C ALA A 52 -12.88 -2.43 -12.26
N GLY A 53 -11.78 -2.12 -11.56
CA GLY A 53 -10.53 -2.90 -11.64
C GLY A 53 -9.60 -2.61 -12.82
N ILE A 54 -10.03 -1.85 -13.85
CA ILE A 54 -9.18 -1.52 -15.02
C ILE A 54 -9.13 -0.02 -15.28
N VAL A 55 -7.92 0.54 -15.21
CA VAL A 55 -7.64 1.97 -15.44
C VAL A 55 -6.64 2.14 -16.56
N ASP A 56 -6.99 3.00 -17.53
CA ASP A 56 -6.10 3.42 -18.60
C ASP A 56 -5.38 4.71 -18.22
N ILE A 57 -4.06 4.69 -18.29
CA ILE A 57 -3.21 5.81 -17.89
C ILE A 57 -2.44 6.28 -19.13
N PRO A 58 -2.70 7.50 -19.65
CA PRO A 58 -1.89 8.05 -20.72
C PRO A 58 -0.42 8.14 -20.31
N GLU A 59 0.48 7.65 -21.15
CA GLU A 59 1.92 7.62 -20.86
C GLU A 59 2.50 9.01 -20.53
N PRO A 60 2.15 10.11 -21.23
CA PRO A 60 2.62 11.44 -20.85
C PRO A 60 2.18 11.84 -19.44
N THR A 61 0.94 11.49 -19.05
CA THR A 61 0.40 11.74 -17.72
C THR A 61 1.17 10.96 -16.67
N HIS A 62 1.41 9.66 -16.91
CA HIS A 62 2.21 8.82 -16.03
C HIS A 62 3.60 9.42 -15.80
N ARG A 63 4.34 9.67 -16.88
CA ARG A 63 5.72 10.18 -16.82
C ARG A 63 5.81 11.52 -16.10
N ASN A 64 4.89 12.45 -16.36
CA ASN A 64 4.89 13.77 -15.73
C ASN A 64 4.62 13.69 -14.22
N LEU A 65 3.60 12.92 -13.84
CA LEU A 65 3.21 12.76 -12.43
C LEU A 65 4.29 12.01 -11.65
N THR A 66 4.83 10.90 -12.17
CA THR A 66 5.91 10.16 -11.49
C THR A 66 7.20 10.97 -11.39
N SER A 67 7.57 11.71 -12.44
CA SER A 67 8.73 12.61 -12.37
C SER A 67 8.56 13.69 -11.30
N THR A 68 7.36 14.26 -11.18
CA THR A 68 7.06 15.28 -10.15
C THR A 68 7.06 14.66 -8.76
N TRP A 69 6.45 13.49 -8.62
CA TRP A 69 6.44 12.71 -7.39
C TRP A 69 7.85 12.38 -6.91
N HIS A 70 8.73 11.87 -7.79
CA HIS A 70 10.12 11.54 -7.46
C HIS A 70 10.92 12.77 -7.01
N ARG A 71 10.71 13.93 -7.66
CA ARG A 71 11.32 15.20 -7.21
C ARG A 71 10.87 15.60 -5.82
N GLN A 72 9.59 15.43 -5.51
CA GLN A 72 9.06 15.74 -4.18
C GLN A 72 9.62 14.78 -3.12
N LEU A 73 9.68 13.48 -3.42
CA LEU A 73 10.22 12.46 -2.50
C LEU A 73 11.71 12.63 -2.18
N ALA A 74 12.48 13.31 -3.03
CA ALA A 74 13.87 13.66 -2.75
C ALA A 74 14.00 14.73 -1.64
N SER A 75 12.92 15.46 -1.30
CA SER A 75 12.88 16.42 -0.20
C SER A 75 12.54 15.73 1.12
N LEU A 76 13.42 15.90 2.11
CA LEU A 76 13.20 15.37 3.46
C LEU A 76 11.95 15.97 4.13
N ASP A 77 11.72 17.27 3.97
CA ASP A 77 10.54 17.94 4.54
C ASP A 77 9.24 17.39 3.95
N TYR A 78 9.25 17.16 2.63
CA TYR A 78 8.10 16.56 1.95
C TYR A 78 7.86 15.13 2.41
N ALA A 79 8.92 14.31 2.52
CA ALA A 79 8.82 12.94 3.03
C ALA A 79 8.23 12.90 4.45
N ILE A 80 8.70 13.75 5.36
CA ILE A 80 8.17 13.87 6.73
C ILE A 80 6.70 14.28 6.72
N ASN A 81 6.35 15.29 5.92
CA ASN A 81 4.97 15.77 5.81
C ASN A 81 4.02 14.69 5.25
N LEU A 82 4.42 14.01 4.18
CA LEU A 82 3.69 12.90 3.59
C LEU A 82 3.41 11.80 4.63
N ILE A 83 4.45 11.37 5.35
CA ILE A 83 4.34 10.32 6.37
C ILE A 83 3.40 10.75 7.49
N THR A 84 3.50 12.00 7.93
CA THR A 84 2.63 12.56 8.98
C THR A 84 1.16 12.56 8.52
N ARG A 85 0.88 13.05 7.31
CA ARG A 85 -0.49 13.08 6.75
C ARG A 85 -1.05 11.67 6.57
N ALA A 86 -0.27 10.76 5.98
CA ALA A 86 -0.70 9.39 5.76
C ALA A 86 -0.93 8.62 7.07
N THR A 87 -0.11 8.88 8.10
CA THR A 87 -0.31 8.32 9.45
C THR A 87 -1.62 8.84 10.05
N HIS A 88 -1.89 10.14 9.91
CA HIS A 88 -3.15 10.72 10.36
C HIS A 88 -4.36 10.12 9.63
N ASP A 89 -4.31 9.99 8.30
CA ASP A 89 -5.39 9.39 7.51
C ASP A 89 -5.65 7.92 7.93
N ARG A 90 -4.59 7.17 8.26
CA ARG A 90 -4.69 5.81 8.81
C ARG A 90 -5.43 5.80 10.15
N ASP A 91 -5.06 6.70 11.06
CA ASP A 91 -5.67 6.75 12.39
C ASP A 91 -7.16 7.18 12.30
N VAL A 92 -7.49 8.09 11.38
CA VAL A 92 -8.88 8.47 11.05
C VAL A 92 -9.67 7.28 10.51
N ALA A 93 -9.11 6.50 9.58
CA ALA A 93 -9.75 5.30 9.07
C ALA A 93 -9.95 4.23 10.16
N GLY A 94 -8.96 4.06 11.05
CA GLY A 94 -9.08 3.19 12.22
C GLY A 94 -10.23 3.58 13.13
N ALA A 95 -10.33 4.86 13.49
CA ALA A 95 -11.41 5.38 14.32
C ALA A 95 -12.79 5.29 13.63
N ALA A 96 -12.85 5.43 12.30
CA ALA A 96 -14.08 5.21 11.54
C ALA A 96 -14.52 3.74 11.62
N LEU A 97 -13.60 2.78 11.47
CA LEU A 97 -13.88 1.35 11.62
C LEU A 97 -14.26 0.97 13.07
N ASP A 98 -13.68 1.63 14.08
CA ASP A 98 -14.10 1.40 15.47
C ASP A 98 -15.56 1.80 15.71
N ARG A 99 -16.05 2.86 15.04
CA ARG A 99 -17.46 3.26 15.06
C ARG A 99 -18.35 2.24 14.35
N VAL A 100 -17.90 1.71 13.22
CA VAL A 100 -18.58 0.61 12.50
C VAL A 100 -18.72 -0.61 13.41
N ASP A 101 -17.65 -1.00 14.10
CA ASP A 101 -17.66 -2.12 15.05
C ASP A 101 -18.57 -1.86 16.26
N ALA A 102 -18.70 -0.62 16.72
CA ALA A 102 -19.63 -0.24 17.78
C ALA A 102 -21.09 -0.32 17.32
N ALA A 103 -21.43 0.28 16.17
CA ALA A 103 -22.78 0.25 15.60
C ALA A 103 -23.25 -1.19 15.31
N ARG A 104 -22.34 -2.01 14.76
CA ARG A 104 -22.60 -3.45 14.52
C ARG A 104 -22.95 -4.20 15.80
N ARG A 105 -22.21 -3.96 16.89
CA ARG A 105 -22.48 -4.60 18.19
C ARG A 105 -23.81 -4.18 18.81
N GLN A 106 -24.26 -2.96 18.52
CA GLN A 106 -25.55 -2.44 19.01
C GLN A 106 -26.74 -2.88 18.14
N GLY A 107 -26.48 -3.44 16.95
CA GLY A 107 -27.54 -3.81 16.00
C GLY A 107 -28.23 -2.61 15.33
N ASP A 108 -27.62 -1.42 15.39
CA ASP A 108 -28.16 -0.21 14.74
C ASP A 108 -27.70 -0.17 13.28
N VAL A 109 -28.56 -0.65 12.38
CA VAL A 109 -28.29 -0.69 10.92
C VAL A 109 -28.12 0.73 10.34
N GLY A 110 -28.85 1.71 10.87
CA GLY A 110 -28.76 3.09 10.39
C GLY A 110 -27.43 3.73 10.75
N ASP A 111 -26.97 3.54 11.98
CA ASP A 111 -25.65 4.00 12.40
C ASP A 111 -24.51 3.23 11.74
N LEU A 112 -24.68 1.91 11.55
CA LEU A 112 -23.74 1.09 10.80
C LEU A 112 -23.53 1.62 9.39
N THR A 113 -24.62 1.95 8.68
CA THR A 113 -24.57 2.48 7.32
C THR A 113 -23.81 3.81 7.26
N ARG A 114 -24.11 4.75 8.16
CA ARG A 114 -23.40 6.04 8.22
C ARG A 114 -21.92 5.88 8.59
N ALA A 115 -21.63 5.01 9.55
CA ALA A 115 -20.26 4.72 9.97
C ALA A 115 -19.46 4.07 8.84
N LEU A 116 -20.08 3.17 8.06
CA LEU A 116 -19.46 2.50 6.93
C LEU A 116 -19.17 3.48 5.80
N ALA A 117 -20.09 4.41 5.49
CA ALA A 117 -19.85 5.49 4.52
C ALA A 117 -18.62 6.34 4.91
N ALA A 118 -18.53 6.73 6.18
CA ALA A 118 -17.38 7.47 6.69
C ALA A 118 -16.08 6.65 6.64
N ALA A 119 -16.16 5.34 6.94
CA ALA A 119 -15.02 4.43 6.83
C ALA A 119 -14.57 4.25 5.38
N THR A 120 -15.48 4.16 4.41
CA THR A 120 -15.17 4.07 2.98
C THR A 120 -14.39 5.30 2.52
N ALA A 121 -14.87 6.51 2.84
CA ALA A 121 -14.19 7.75 2.47
C ALA A 121 -12.79 7.87 3.10
N ALA A 122 -12.64 7.52 4.38
CA ALA A 122 -11.36 7.53 5.07
C ALA A 122 -10.41 6.46 4.50
N PHE A 123 -10.92 5.26 4.22
CA PHE A 123 -10.13 4.15 3.70
C PHE A 123 -9.59 4.43 2.30
N THR A 124 -10.30 5.16 1.43
CA THR A 124 -9.76 5.56 0.11
C THR A 124 -8.43 6.32 0.23
N ARG A 125 -8.28 7.20 1.23
CA ARG A 125 -7.03 7.95 1.45
C ARG A 125 -5.89 7.02 1.88
N VAL A 126 -6.19 6.07 2.76
CA VAL A 126 -5.25 5.04 3.20
C VAL A 126 -4.90 4.09 2.04
N ASN A 127 -5.87 3.73 1.20
CA ASN A 127 -5.64 2.84 0.08
C ASN A 127 -4.80 3.51 -1.02
N ALA A 128 -4.84 4.84 -1.15
CA ALA A 128 -3.95 5.57 -2.06
C ALA A 128 -2.47 5.42 -1.68
N THR A 129 -2.13 5.16 -0.42
CA THR A 129 -0.74 4.88 -0.02
C THR A 129 -0.23 3.55 -0.59
N HIS A 130 -1.11 2.63 -1.00
CA HIS A 130 -0.71 1.42 -1.73
C HIS A 130 0.04 1.76 -3.02
N ILE A 131 -0.37 2.85 -3.68
CA ILE A 131 0.24 3.33 -4.92
C ILE A 131 1.65 3.88 -4.67
N VAL A 132 1.90 4.42 -3.47
CA VAL A 132 3.25 4.92 -3.11
C VAL A 132 4.27 3.81 -3.26
N ASN A 133 3.98 2.61 -2.77
CA ASN A 133 4.88 1.46 -2.86
C ASN A 133 5.22 1.05 -4.29
N TRP A 134 4.37 1.38 -5.25
CA TRP A 134 4.60 1.09 -6.67
C TRP A 134 5.36 2.18 -7.41
N LEU A 135 5.34 3.41 -6.88
CA LEU A 135 5.89 4.59 -7.53
C LEU A 135 7.12 5.15 -6.80
N LEU A 136 7.69 4.40 -5.86
CA LEU A 136 8.99 4.76 -5.28
C LEU A 136 10.07 4.78 -6.37
N PRO A 137 11.03 5.72 -6.32
CA PRO A 137 12.10 5.82 -7.31
C PRO A 137 13.21 4.78 -7.04
N GLU A 138 12.85 3.50 -6.97
CA GLU A 138 13.76 2.40 -6.60
C GLU A 138 14.96 2.30 -7.53
N ASP A 139 14.77 2.40 -8.84
CA ASP A 139 15.87 2.39 -9.83
C ASP A 139 16.90 3.51 -9.59
N HIS A 140 16.41 4.69 -9.17
CA HIS A 140 17.27 5.83 -8.88
C HIS A 140 18.03 5.62 -7.57
N TRP A 141 17.35 5.13 -6.54
CA TRP A 141 17.96 4.79 -5.26
C TRP A 141 18.95 3.64 -5.35
N GLU A 142 18.69 2.63 -6.19
CA GLU A 142 19.64 1.54 -6.48
C GLU A 142 20.91 2.09 -7.11
N ARG A 143 20.80 2.97 -8.11
CA ARG A 143 21.97 3.63 -8.72
C ARG A 143 22.75 4.46 -7.71
N LEU A 144 22.05 5.29 -6.94
CA LEU A 144 22.67 6.11 -5.90
C LEU A 144 23.46 5.27 -4.89
N LEU A 145 22.86 4.19 -4.39
CA LEU A 145 23.52 3.29 -3.45
C LEU A 145 24.65 2.48 -4.09
N THR A 146 24.53 2.14 -5.37
CA THR A 146 25.60 1.47 -6.13
C THR A 146 26.82 2.37 -6.25
N ASP A 147 26.61 3.66 -6.56
CA ASP A 147 27.68 4.65 -6.62
C ASP A 147 28.36 4.85 -5.26
N LEU A 148 27.58 4.82 -4.17
CA LEU A 148 28.09 4.98 -2.80
C LEU A 148 28.87 3.76 -2.29
N PHE A 149 28.40 2.54 -2.57
CA PHE A 149 29.02 1.32 -2.07
C PHE A 149 30.03 0.71 -3.04
N GLY A 150 30.06 1.16 -4.30
CA GLY A 150 30.91 0.64 -5.36
C GLY A 150 30.42 -0.67 -6.00
N PHE A 151 29.37 -1.30 -5.46
CA PHE A 151 28.85 -2.58 -5.95
C PHE A 151 27.32 -2.65 -5.85
N ARG A 152 26.70 -3.17 -6.91
CA ARG A 152 25.25 -3.34 -7.03
C ARG A 152 24.65 -4.25 -5.95
N ASP A 153 25.34 -5.33 -5.59
CA ASP A 153 24.83 -6.30 -4.61
C ASP A 153 24.66 -5.68 -3.21
N ALA A 154 25.57 -4.78 -2.82
CA ALA A 154 25.47 -4.03 -1.57
C ALA A 154 24.29 -3.05 -1.61
N ALA A 155 24.06 -2.39 -2.76
CA ALA A 155 22.93 -1.49 -2.96
C ALA A 155 21.59 -2.23 -2.83
N LEU A 156 21.44 -3.38 -3.49
CA LEU A 156 20.24 -4.21 -3.40
C LEU A 156 20.03 -4.75 -1.97
N THR A 157 21.10 -5.15 -1.29
CA THR A 157 21.04 -5.61 0.11
C THR A 157 20.58 -4.49 1.05
N CYS A 158 21.04 -3.27 0.82
CA CYS A 158 20.62 -2.07 1.55
C CYS A 158 19.14 -1.76 1.28
N LEU A 159 18.71 -1.65 0.03
CA LEU A 159 17.30 -1.40 -0.33
C LEU A 159 16.36 -2.42 0.30
N SER A 160 16.68 -3.71 0.15
CA SER A 160 15.91 -4.79 0.75
C SER A 160 15.83 -4.66 2.28
N ALA A 161 16.93 -4.29 2.95
CA ALA A 161 16.93 -4.07 4.39
C ALA A 161 16.05 -2.87 4.82
N LEU A 162 16.04 -1.80 4.03
CA LEU A 162 15.27 -0.59 4.30
C LEU A 162 13.76 -0.82 4.14
N GLN A 163 13.36 -1.77 3.30
CA GLN A 163 11.96 -2.17 3.07
C GLN A 163 11.44 -3.22 4.07
N LEU A 164 12.24 -3.68 5.04
CA LEU A 164 11.74 -4.60 6.06
C LEU A 164 10.84 -3.86 7.05
N PRO A 165 9.57 -4.21 7.28
CA PRO A 165 8.70 -3.52 8.24
C PRO A 165 9.24 -3.66 9.68
N ALA A 166 9.11 -2.59 10.48
CA ALA A 166 9.49 -2.57 11.89
C ALA A 166 8.48 -3.36 12.74
N THR A 167 7.21 -3.36 12.33
CA THR A 167 6.19 -4.26 12.88
C THR A 167 5.69 -5.18 11.78
N PRO A 168 6.34 -6.33 11.53
CA PRO A 168 5.81 -7.33 10.62
C PRO A 168 4.41 -7.73 11.07
N GLY A 169 3.48 -7.56 10.14
CA GLY A 169 2.12 -8.09 10.18
C GLY A 169 2.08 -9.42 9.44
N HIS A 170 0.98 -9.65 8.70
CA HIS A 170 0.67 -10.89 7.99
C HIS A 170 1.78 -11.39 7.03
N ILE A 171 2.73 -10.55 6.61
CA ILE A 171 3.78 -10.91 5.63
C ILE A 171 4.82 -11.89 6.18
N LEU A 172 5.00 -12.03 7.49
CA LEU A 172 5.93 -13.03 8.06
C LEU A 172 5.29 -14.38 8.42
N ALA A 173 3.98 -14.56 8.22
CA ALA A 173 3.42 -15.92 8.18
C ALA A 173 3.92 -16.68 6.92
N THR A 174 4.23 -15.96 5.84
CA THR A 174 4.58 -16.54 4.52
C THR A 174 6.05 -16.43 4.11
N GLN A 175 6.90 -15.70 4.85
CA GLN A 175 8.34 -15.57 4.53
C GLN A 175 9.28 -16.52 5.29
N ILE A 176 8.76 -17.66 5.79
CA ILE A 176 9.63 -18.77 6.18
C ILE A 176 9.96 -19.61 4.94
N GLN A 177 10.87 -19.10 4.11
CA GLN A 177 11.82 -19.96 3.41
C GLN A 177 13.17 -19.24 3.28
N PRO A 178 14.29 -19.89 3.64
CA PRO A 178 15.63 -19.41 3.29
C PRO A 178 15.82 -19.49 1.77
N PRO A 179 16.73 -18.68 1.18
CA PRO A 179 16.98 -18.71 -0.24
C PRO A 179 17.67 -20.03 -0.64
N HIS A 180 17.25 -20.56 -1.80
CA HIS A 180 17.77 -21.70 -2.58
C HIS A 180 17.16 -23.08 -2.30
N GLN A 181 16.32 -23.55 -3.22
CA GLN A 181 16.76 -24.38 -4.35
C GLN A 181 15.80 -24.22 -5.54
N SER A 182 16.39 -24.16 -6.72
CA SER A 182 15.73 -24.06 -8.02
C SER A 182 14.90 -25.30 -8.32
N GLU A 183 13.59 -25.14 -8.41
CA GLU A 183 12.67 -25.83 -9.33
C GLU A 183 11.32 -25.09 -9.23
N GLU A 184 10.64 -24.90 -10.37
CA GLU A 184 9.48 -24.02 -10.53
C GLU A 184 8.31 -24.44 -9.63
N ALA A 185 8.20 -23.84 -8.44
CA ALA A 185 7.00 -23.95 -7.61
C ALA A 185 5.84 -23.25 -8.31
N THR A 186 4.74 -23.98 -8.52
CA THR A 186 3.56 -23.44 -9.21
C THR A 186 2.70 -22.64 -8.22
N ALA A 187 1.83 -21.76 -8.74
CA ALA A 187 0.91 -20.97 -7.92
C ALA A 187 0.01 -21.85 -7.01
N ALA A 188 -0.26 -23.09 -7.41
CA ALA A 188 -1.02 -24.05 -6.61
C ALA A 188 -0.24 -24.58 -5.39
N ASP A 189 1.09 -24.69 -5.48
CA ASP A 189 1.95 -25.16 -4.38
C ASP A 189 2.06 -24.10 -3.28
N ILE A 190 2.09 -22.82 -3.68
CA ILE A 190 2.08 -21.67 -2.77
C ILE A 190 0.74 -21.59 -2.02
N GLU A 191 -0.38 -21.85 -2.70
CA GLU A 191 -1.71 -21.79 -2.12
C GLU A 191 -2.00 -23.01 -1.20
N ALA A 192 -1.49 -24.19 -1.53
CA ALA A 192 -1.56 -25.37 -0.68
C ALA A 192 -0.76 -25.20 0.62
N ALA A 193 0.43 -24.58 0.55
CA ALA A 193 1.24 -24.25 1.73
C ALA A 193 0.55 -23.19 2.63
N ALA A 194 -0.09 -22.18 2.03
CA ALA A 194 -0.83 -21.15 2.76
C ALA A 194 -2.07 -21.68 3.49
N ARG A 195 -2.70 -22.76 2.98
CA ARG A 195 -3.87 -23.39 3.63
C ARG A 195 -3.50 -24.33 4.78
N GLN A 196 -2.24 -24.77 4.89
CA GLN A 196 -1.77 -25.67 5.96
C GLN A 196 -1.06 -24.96 7.11
N GLN A 197 -0.81 -23.66 7.01
CA GLN A 197 -0.21 -22.87 8.09
C GLN A 197 -1.29 -22.27 9.00
N GLU A 198 -1.68 -23.01 10.03
CA GLU A 198 -2.19 -22.37 11.25
C GLU A 198 -1.07 -21.48 11.83
N PRO A 199 -1.27 -20.15 11.98
CA PRO A 199 -0.20 -19.27 12.41
C PRO A 199 -0.07 -19.35 13.93
N THR A 200 0.77 -20.26 14.41
CA THR A 200 1.27 -20.22 15.79
C THR A 200 2.79 -20.04 15.79
N THR A 201 3.28 -19.01 15.09
CA THR A 201 4.61 -18.50 15.40
C THR A 201 4.59 -17.98 16.84
N PRO A 202 5.39 -18.54 17.77
CA PRO A 202 5.43 -18.07 19.14
C PRO A 202 5.72 -16.56 19.19
N ALA A 203 5.06 -15.83 20.09
CA ALA A 203 5.25 -14.37 20.22
C ALA A 203 6.73 -13.96 20.39
N ALA A 204 7.55 -14.83 21.01
CA ALA A 204 8.98 -14.64 21.19
C ALA A 204 9.76 -14.61 19.85
N ASP A 205 9.37 -15.42 18.87
CA ASP A 205 10.02 -15.48 17.56
C ASP A 205 9.69 -14.24 16.73
N LEU A 206 8.45 -13.74 16.81
CA LEU A 206 8.03 -12.49 16.17
C LEU A 206 8.78 -11.27 16.74
N ILE A 207 9.00 -11.21 18.06
CA ILE A 207 9.79 -10.15 18.72
C ILE A 207 11.25 -10.20 18.26
N THR A 208 11.81 -11.40 18.14
CA THR A 208 13.19 -11.60 17.69
C THR A 208 13.36 -11.16 16.22
N GLN A 209 12.42 -11.53 15.35
CA GLN A 209 12.41 -11.11 13.94
C GLN A 209 12.28 -9.59 13.80
N ARG A 210 11.36 -8.97 14.54
CA ARG A 210 11.19 -7.50 14.64
C ARG A 210 12.50 -6.80 14.99
N THR A 211 13.13 -7.27 16.05
CA THR A 211 14.39 -6.71 16.53
C THR A 211 15.50 -6.83 15.49
N ARG A 212 15.58 -7.98 14.81
CA ARG A 212 16.56 -8.21 13.74
C ARG A 212 16.33 -7.31 12.53
N ALA A 213 15.08 -7.15 12.09
CA ALA A 213 14.70 -6.27 10.98
C ALA A 213 15.05 -4.81 11.30
N ALA A 214 14.66 -4.32 12.48
CA ALA A 214 14.97 -2.96 12.92
C ALA A 214 16.49 -2.69 12.98
N ARG A 215 17.26 -3.60 13.58
CA ARG A 215 18.74 -3.49 13.63
C ARG A 215 19.37 -3.49 12.24
N ARG A 216 18.86 -4.33 11.34
CA ARG A 216 19.36 -4.41 9.96
C ARG A 216 19.07 -3.12 9.20
N ARG A 217 17.86 -2.55 9.36
CA ARG A 217 17.48 -1.25 8.79
C ARG A 217 18.42 -0.16 9.30
N GLU A 218 18.60 -0.04 10.62
CA GLU A 218 19.47 0.96 11.25
C GLU A 218 20.93 0.85 10.80
N ALA A 219 21.47 -0.37 10.74
CA ALA A 219 22.84 -0.61 10.29
C ALA A 219 23.06 -0.17 8.83
N TRP A 220 22.13 -0.51 7.93
CA TRP A 220 22.22 -0.11 6.53
C TRP A 220 21.96 1.38 6.30
N THR A 221 21.03 1.99 7.05
CA THR A 221 20.87 3.45 7.06
C THR A 221 22.16 4.13 7.48
N THR A 222 22.79 3.66 8.56
CA THR A 222 24.06 4.22 9.07
C THR A 222 25.18 4.05 8.05
N ALA A 223 25.33 2.87 7.45
CA ALA A 223 26.33 2.60 6.43
C ALA A 223 26.16 3.52 5.20
N ALA A 224 24.92 3.70 4.72
CA ALA A 224 24.64 4.59 3.60
C ALA A 224 24.95 6.07 3.92
N LEU A 225 24.62 6.52 5.13
CA LEU A 225 24.93 7.88 5.59
C LEU A 225 26.43 8.12 5.73
N LEU A 226 27.18 7.13 6.23
CA LEU A 226 28.64 7.20 6.33
C LEU A 226 29.29 7.19 4.94
N ALA A 227 28.80 6.37 4.00
CA ALA A 227 29.30 6.38 2.62
C ALA A 227 29.03 7.70 1.90
N ALA A 228 27.91 8.36 2.24
CA ALA A 228 27.56 9.69 1.72
C ALA A 228 28.28 10.86 2.42
N ALA A 229 29.11 10.59 3.42
CA ALA A 229 29.74 11.63 4.23
C ALA A 229 30.56 12.61 3.36
N GLY A 230 30.36 13.91 3.59
CA GLY A 230 30.97 14.97 2.79
C GLY A 230 30.14 15.45 1.59
N ASN A 231 28.97 14.85 1.34
CA ASN A 231 28.01 15.34 0.35
C ASN A 231 26.62 15.55 0.97
N ASP A 232 26.35 16.77 1.44
CA ASP A 232 25.12 17.11 2.17
C ASP A 232 23.84 16.82 1.39
N ARG A 233 23.88 16.98 0.06
CA ARG A 233 22.75 16.67 -0.82
C ARG A 233 22.44 15.18 -0.78
N VAL A 234 23.47 14.34 -0.96
CA VAL A 234 23.30 12.88 -0.95
C VAL A 234 22.92 12.40 0.46
N VAL A 235 23.48 12.99 1.52
CA VAL A 235 23.07 12.69 2.90
C VAL A 235 21.59 12.98 3.11
N THR A 236 21.08 14.11 2.62
CA THR A 236 19.66 14.47 2.72
C THR A 236 18.78 13.47 1.98
N GLU A 237 19.20 13.07 0.79
CA GLU A 237 18.48 12.10 -0.04
C GLU A 237 18.45 10.70 0.59
N ILE A 238 19.57 10.23 1.16
CA ILE A 238 19.63 8.97 1.90
C ILE A 238 18.70 8.98 3.12
N ARG A 239 18.61 10.11 3.85
CA ARG A 239 17.66 10.27 4.96
C ARG A 239 16.21 10.15 4.48
N ALA A 240 15.86 10.86 3.41
CA ALA A 240 14.52 10.82 2.84
C ALA A 240 14.17 9.41 2.36
N MET A 241 15.08 8.76 1.61
CA MET A 241 14.93 7.38 1.13
C MET A 241 14.73 6.39 2.28
N ALA A 242 15.61 6.39 3.29
CA ALA A 242 15.52 5.46 4.41
C ALA A 242 14.22 5.64 5.20
N LEU A 243 13.77 6.89 5.37
CA LEU A 243 12.51 7.21 6.02
C LEU A 243 11.31 6.71 5.20
N LEU A 244 11.30 6.98 3.90
CA LEU A 244 10.21 6.58 2.99
C LEU A 244 10.10 5.07 2.84
N LEU A 245 11.22 4.35 2.63
CA LEU A 245 11.22 2.89 2.49
C LEU A 245 10.75 2.21 3.78
N GLY A 246 11.21 2.70 4.93
CA GLY A 246 10.78 2.18 6.22
C GLY A 246 9.28 2.39 6.44
N TRP A 247 8.79 3.59 6.18
CA TRP A 247 7.36 3.91 6.29
C TRP A 247 6.51 3.15 5.28
N ALA A 248 6.91 3.05 4.02
CA ALA A 248 6.22 2.34 2.95
C ALA A 248 5.92 0.89 3.33
N ALA A 249 6.92 0.20 3.88
CA ALA A 249 6.80 -1.17 4.38
C ALA A 249 5.79 -1.28 5.54
N ASP A 250 5.93 -0.41 6.55
CA ASP A 250 5.03 -0.40 7.71
C ASP A 250 3.59 0.01 7.32
N SER A 251 3.44 0.92 6.36
CA SER A 251 2.15 1.41 5.87
C SER A 251 1.38 0.33 5.12
N GLU A 252 2.05 -0.50 4.32
CA GLU A 252 1.40 -1.62 3.61
C GLU A 252 0.80 -2.65 4.56
N GLU A 253 1.50 -2.98 5.64
CA GLU A 253 1.02 -3.91 6.67
C GLU A 253 -0.23 -3.37 7.36
N ARG A 254 -0.18 -2.11 7.82
CA ARG A 254 -1.33 -1.48 8.48
C ARG A 254 -2.52 -1.28 7.54
N ARG A 255 -2.26 -0.98 6.27
CA ARG A 255 -3.30 -0.90 5.25
C ARG A 255 -4.01 -2.25 5.08
N LYS A 256 -3.28 -3.37 5.06
CA LYS A 256 -3.87 -4.72 4.96
C LYS A 256 -4.78 -5.03 6.15
N GLU A 257 -4.35 -4.72 7.38
CA GLU A 257 -5.17 -4.88 8.59
C GLU A 257 -6.47 -4.07 8.50
N LEU A 258 -6.39 -2.79 8.11
CA LEU A 258 -7.56 -1.94 7.93
C LEU A 258 -8.47 -2.42 6.80
N ARG A 259 -7.90 -2.93 5.70
CA ARG A 259 -8.64 -3.52 4.58
C ARG A 259 -9.49 -4.70 5.06
N GLU A 260 -8.90 -5.63 5.81
CA GLU A 260 -9.60 -6.83 6.28
C GLU A 260 -10.75 -6.47 7.22
N ARG A 261 -10.53 -5.52 8.14
CA ARG A 261 -11.59 -4.96 8.99
C ARG A 261 -12.70 -4.32 8.16
N PHE A 262 -12.33 -3.50 7.17
CA PHE A 262 -13.28 -2.83 6.28
C PHE A 262 -14.13 -3.83 5.49
N LEU A 263 -13.51 -4.85 4.86
CA LEU A 263 -14.24 -5.86 4.09
C LEU A 263 -15.16 -6.70 4.99
N THR A 264 -14.70 -7.05 6.19
CA THR A 264 -15.53 -7.76 7.17
C THR A 264 -16.76 -6.94 7.56
N ALA A 265 -16.60 -5.62 7.75
CA ALA A 265 -17.71 -4.72 8.02
C ALA A 265 -18.68 -4.59 6.84
N ALA A 266 -18.17 -4.46 5.61
CA ALA A 266 -19.00 -4.41 4.41
C ALA A 266 -19.83 -5.70 4.24
N HIS A 267 -19.22 -6.86 4.48
CA HIS A 267 -19.93 -8.15 4.45
C HIS A 267 -21.04 -8.21 5.50
N ALA A 268 -20.76 -7.75 6.72
CA ALA A 268 -21.75 -7.71 7.79
C ALA A 268 -22.91 -6.76 7.47
N TRP A 269 -22.61 -5.61 6.87
CA TRP A 269 -23.64 -4.67 6.40
C TRP A 269 -24.50 -5.30 5.31
N CYS A 270 -23.92 -5.89 4.27
CA CYS A 270 -24.64 -6.61 3.21
C CYS A 270 -25.59 -7.68 3.75
N TYR A 271 -25.12 -8.46 4.75
CA TYR A 271 -25.94 -9.48 5.39
C TYR A 271 -27.14 -8.88 6.14
N LEU A 272 -26.96 -7.73 6.81
CA LEU A 272 -28.02 -7.06 7.56
C LEU A 272 -29.03 -6.32 6.67
N THR A 273 -28.60 -5.89 5.48
CA THR A 273 -29.43 -5.12 4.53
C THR A 273 -29.94 -5.95 3.35
N ASP A 274 -29.73 -7.27 3.36
CA ASP A 274 -30.06 -8.18 2.26
C ASP A 274 -29.52 -7.71 0.89
N THR A 275 -28.31 -7.14 0.91
CA THR A 275 -27.64 -6.61 -0.29
C THR A 275 -26.63 -7.62 -0.82
N ASP A 276 -26.63 -7.87 -2.13
CA ASP A 276 -25.70 -8.79 -2.80
C ASP A 276 -24.27 -8.27 -2.77
N LEU A 277 -23.43 -8.90 -1.95
CA LEU A 277 -22.01 -8.58 -1.77
C LEU A 277 -21.22 -8.60 -3.09
N SER A 278 -21.60 -9.43 -4.06
CA SER A 278 -20.87 -9.54 -5.33
C SER A 278 -21.05 -8.33 -6.25
N ARG A 279 -21.98 -7.42 -5.91
CA ARG A 279 -22.40 -6.29 -6.73
C ARG A 279 -22.18 -4.93 -6.10
N ILE A 280 -21.77 -4.86 -4.83
CA ILE A 280 -21.58 -3.58 -4.16
C ILE A 280 -20.30 -2.89 -4.60
N THR A 281 -20.36 -1.57 -4.68
CA THR A 281 -19.25 -0.65 -4.98
C THR A 281 -18.98 0.26 -3.79
N ALA A 282 -17.89 1.03 -3.84
CA ALA A 282 -17.61 2.04 -2.83
C ALA A 282 -18.70 3.13 -2.80
N ALA A 283 -19.26 3.49 -3.95
CA ALA A 283 -20.36 4.45 -4.07
C ALA A 283 -21.63 3.96 -3.35
N ASP A 284 -21.97 2.67 -3.48
CA ASP A 284 -23.10 2.07 -2.77
C ASP A 284 -22.94 2.20 -1.24
N LEU A 285 -21.70 2.05 -0.74
CA LEU A 285 -21.41 2.18 0.69
C LEU A 285 -21.37 3.63 1.17
N GLN A 286 -21.15 4.60 0.28
CA GLN A 286 -21.16 6.03 0.60
C GLN A 286 -22.57 6.62 0.60
N GLY A 287 -23.55 5.91 0.06
CA GLY A 287 -24.93 6.38 -0.04
C GLY A 287 -25.12 7.47 -1.09
N GLU A 288 -24.25 7.51 -2.12
CA GLU A 288 -24.51 8.35 -3.28
C GLU A 288 -25.75 7.82 -4.01
N ASP A 289 -26.82 8.63 -4.03
CA ASP A 289 -28.12 8.27 -4.61
C ASP A 289 -27.94 7.73 -6.04
N ARG A 290 -28.35 6.47 -6.25
CA ARG A 290 -28.50 5.87 -7.59
C ARG A 290 -29.51 6.62 -8.48
N ASP A 291 -30.21 7.60 -7.92
CA ASP A 291 -31.20 8.44 -8.60
C ASP A 291 -30.62 9.73 -9.22
N ALA A 292 -29.35 10.06 -9.01
CA ALA A 292 -28.72 11.22 -9.66
C ALA A 292 -28.27 10.96 -11.12
N LEU A 293 -28.42 9.71 -11.61
CA LEU A 293 -27.99 9.28 -12.95
C LEU A 293 -29.12 8.61 -13.77
N ARG A 294 -30.38 8.83 -13.42
CA ARG A 294 -31.56 8.50 -14.26
C ARG A 294 -32.28 9.75 -14.70
#